data_AF-A0A1H3JY13-F1
#
_entry.id   AF-A0A1H3JY13-F1
#
_cell.length_a   1.000
_cell.length_b   1.000
_cell.length_c   1.000
_cell.angle_alpha   90.00
_cell.angle_beta   90.00
_cell.angle_gamma   90.00
#
_symmetry.space_group_name_H-M   'P 1'
#
loop_
_entity.id
_entity.type
_entity.pdbx_description
1 polymer ?
#
loop_
_entity_poly.entity_id
_entity_poly.type
_entity_poly.pdbx_seq_one_letter_code
_entity_poly.pdbx_strand_id
1 'polypeptide(L)'
;MISERIHELCEEKCFPWRGRSHTIKRELKLDISYQAIQKWLDGESAPSREYEEAICGYFSVNYEWLTTGNEPKYKKEVCGCYITDKLEIKLIELIRDMPDYAKEQLIQDANQLKQIIEKLKKEAVGEISGDLKMEAVGE
;
A
#
# COMPACT_ATOMS: atom_id res chain seq x y z
N MET A 1 -7.62 -3.87 -16.72
CA MET A 1 -6.86 -2.80 -17.43
C MET A 1 -6.79 -1.55 -16.55
N ILE A 2 -5.94 -0.56 -16.87
CA ILE A 2 -5.84 0.68 -16.07
C ILE A 2 -7.15 1.49 -16.08
N SER A 3 -7.87 1.49 -17.21
CA SER A 3 -9.18 2.14 -17.37
C SER A 3 -10.22 1.66 -16.36
N GLU A 4 -10.36 0.34 -16.21
CA GLU A 4 -11.27 -0.30 -15.24
C GLU A 4 -10.97 0.13 -13.80
N ARG A 5 -9.68 0.20 -13.45
CA ARG A 5 -9.26 0.63 -12.11
C ARG A 5 -9.52 2.12 -11.88
N ILE A 6 -9.33 2.97 -12.88
CA ILE A 6 -9.72 4.39 -12.78
C ILE A 6 -11.23 4.52 -12.59
N HIS A 7 -12.04 3.68 -13.26
CA HIS A 7 -13.48 3.63 -13.06
C HIS A 7 -13.86 3.22 -11.63
N GLU A 8 -13.24 2.17 -11.11
CA GLU A 8 -13.43 1.71 -9.74
C GLU A 8 -13.13 2.83 -8.72
N LEU A 9 -12.02 3.54 -8.88
CA LEU A 9 -11.66 4.68 -8.02
C LEU A 9 -12.66 5.84 -8.11
N CYS A 10 -13.15 6.12 -9.32
CA CYS A 10 -14.17 7.15 -9.54
C CYS A 10 -15.48 6.77 -8.84
N GLU A 11 -15.88 5.50 -8.86
CA GLU A 11 -17.10 5.03 -8.20
C GLU A 11 -17.00 5.12 -6.67
N GLU A 12 -15.87 4.73 -6.08
CA GLU A 12 -15.63 4.85 -4.64
C GLU A 12 -15.66 6.30 -4.15
N LYS A 13 -15.18 7.26 -4.97
CA LYS A 13 -15.29 8.69 -4.68
C LYS A 13 -16.61 9.32 -5.13
N CYS A 14 -17.55 8.52 -5.62
CA CYS A 14 -18.84 8.96 -6.14
C CYS A 14 -18.74 10.02 -7.26
N PHE A 15 -17.71 9.93 -8.10
CA PHE A 15 -17.58 10.79 -9.28
C PHE A 15 -18.68 10.46 -10.30
N PRO A 16 -19.33 11.48 -10.87
CA PRO A 16 -20.43 11.26 -11.80
C PRO A 16 -19.94 10.51 -13.04
N TRP A 17 -20.82 9.69 -13.62
CA TRP A 17 -20.53 8.99 -14.87
C TRP A 17 -20.35 9.97 -16.04
N ARG A 18 -21.28 10.93 -16.16
CA ARG A 18 -21.19 12.02 -17.13
C ARG A 18 -20.27 13.12 -16.61
N GLY A 19 -19.37 13.61 -17.45
CA GLY A 19 -18.41 14.65 -17.04
C GLY A 19 -17.29 14.12 -16.13
N ARG A 20 -17.09 12.80 -16.08
CA ARG A 20 -16.03 12.17 -15.28
C ARG A 20 -14.65 12.70 -15.63
N SER A 21 -14.36 12.90 -16.92
CA SER A 21 -13.11 13.52 -17.39
C SER A 21 -12.89 14.94 -16.85
N HIS A 22 -13.95 15.74 -16.74
CA HIS A 22 -13.87 17.09 -16.17
C HIS A 22 -13.64 17.06 -14.66
N THR A 23 -14.30 16.12 -13.98
CA THR A 23 -14.14 15.92 -12.54
C THR A 23 -12.70 15.49 -12.23
N ILE A 24 -12.17 14.48 -12.93
CA ILE A 24 -10.79 14.01 -12.77
C ILE A 24 -9.80 15.17 -13.00
N LYS A 25 -9.94 15.92 -14.10
CA LYS A 25 -9.05 17.04 -14.39
C LYS A 25 -9.02 18.06 -13.23
N ARG A 26 -10.21 18.40 -12.71
CA ARG A 26 -10.36 19.40 -11.64
C ARG A 26 -9.78 18.90 -10.31
N GLU A 27 -10.17 17.71 -9.88
CA GLU A 27 -9.79 17.17 -8.57
C GLU A 27 -8.29 16.85 -8.51
N LEU A 28 -7.74 16.26 -9.57
CA LEU A 28 -6.31 15.92 -9.65
C LEU A 28 -5.45 17.10 -10.14
N LYS A 29 -6.07 18.25 -10.47
CA LYS A 29 -5.40 19.47 -10.97
C LYS A 29 -4.46 19.20 -12.16
N LEU A 30 -4.90 18.38 -13.11
CA LEU A 30 -4.10 17.97 -14.25
C LEU A 30 -4.12 19.02 -15.37
N ASP A 31 -2.96 19.36 -15.92
CA ASP A 31 -2.86 20.27 -17.07
C ASP A 31 -2.86 19.52 -18.41
N ILE A 32 -3.98 18.83 -18.69
CA ILE A 32 -4.20 18.07 -19.93
C ILE A 32 -5.60 18.29 -20.50
N SER A 33 -5.81 17.88 -21.75
CA SER A 33 -7.14 17.97 -22.38
C SER A 33 -8.12 16.96 -21.78
N TYR A 34 -9.41 17.32 -21.76
CA TYR A 34 -10.46 16.37 -21.34
C TYR A 34 -10.53 15.14 -22.24
N GLN A 35 -10.20 15.30 -23.54
CA GLN A 35 -10.12 14.20 -24.49
C GLN A 35 -9.02 13.20 -24.11
N ALA A 36 -7.85 13.66 -23.64
CA ALA A 36 -6.79 12.76 -23.19
C ALA A 36 -7.26 11.91 -22.00
N ILE A 37 -7.92 12.52 -21.01
CA ILE A 37 -8.48 11.80 -19.86
C ILE A 37 -9.59 10.83 -20.32
N GLN A 38 -10.42 11.25 -21.28
CA GLN A 38 -11.46 10.40 -21.83
C GLN A 38 -10.87 9.14 -22.46
N LYS A 39 -9.78 9.26 -23.23
CA LYS A 39 -9.06 8.11 -23.79
C LYS A 39 -8.50 7.16 -22.71
N TRP A 40 -8.16 7.67 -21.53
CA TRP A 40 -7.77 6.80 -20.40
C TRP A 40 -8.95 6.03 -19.84
N LEU A 41 -10.11 6.67 -19.71
CA LEU A 41 -11.35 6.05 -19.24
C LEU A 41 -11.84 4.98 -20.24
N ASP A 42 -11.74 5.26 -21.53
CA ASP A 42 -12.18 4.35 -22.59
C ASP A 42 -11.15 3.22 -22.85
N GLY A 43 -9.96 3.29 -22.24
CA GLY A 43 -8.89 2.30 -22.42
C GLY A 43 -8.14 2.40 -23.75
N GLU A 44 -8.36 3.48 -24.51
CA GLU A 44 -7.68 3.74 -25.79
C GLU A 44 -6.21 4.16 -25.61
N SER A 45 -5.87 4.71 -24.44
CA SER A 45 -4.49 5.10 -24.10
C SER A 45 -4.24 4.99 -22.60
N ALA A 46 -2.98 4.79 -22.21
CA ALA A 46 -2.57 4.84 -20.81
C ALA A 46 -2.12 6.27 -20.43
N PRO A 47 -2.30 6.69 -19.17
CA PRO A 47 -1.66 7.88 -18.64
C PRO A 47 -0.14 7.72 -18.64
N SER A 48 0.60 8.83 -18.73
CA SER A 48 2.04 8.81 -18.45
C SER A 48 2.27 8.64 -16.94
N ARG A 49 3.49 8.23 -16.57
CA ARG A 49 3.89 8.02 -15.17
C ARG A 49 3.54 9.19 -14.24
N GLU A 50 3.78 10.42 -14.67
CA GLU A 50 3.43 11.62 -13.89
C GLU A 50 1.93 11.68 -13.53
N TYR A 51 1.06 11.33 -14.48
CA TYR A 51 -0.38 11.29 -14.26
C TYR A 51 -0.81 10.06 -13.45
N GLU A 52 -0.14 8.92 -13.62
CA GLU A 52 -0.35 7.74 -12.78
C GLU A 52 0.00 8.04 -11.32
N GLU A 53 1.11 8.74 -11.07
CA GLU A 53 1.51 9.20 -9.73
C GLU A 53 0.50 10.18 -9.14
N ALA A 54 -0.03 11.12 -9.94
CA ALA A 54 -1.08 12.04 -9.51
C ALA A 54 -2.39 11.31 -9.13
N ILE A 55 -2.80 10.31 -9.93
CA ILE A 55 -3.94 9.44 -9.61
C ILE A 55 -3.67 8.69 -8.31
N CYS A 56 -2.50 8.05 -8.18
CA CYS A 56 -2.14 7.30 -6.97
C CYS A 56 -2.14 8.19 -5.72
N GLY A 57 -1.63 9.41 -5.82
CA GLY A 57 -1.58 10.37 -4.73
C GLY A 57 -2.96 10.85 -4.30
N TYR A 58 -3.85 11.15 -5.25
CA TYR A 58 -5.20 11.62 -4.93
C TYR A 58 -6.08 10.54 -4.31
N PHE A 59 -5.97 9.29 -4.79
CA PHE A 59 -6.80 8.17 -4.32
C PHE A 59 -6.13 7.33 -3.21
N SER A 60 -4.92 7.68 -2.77
CA SER A 60 -4.12 6.90 -1.80
C SER A 60 -3.95 5.42 -2.19
N VAL A 61 -3.79 5.15 -3.48
CA VAL A 61 -3.63 3.79 -4.01
C VAL A 61 -2.19 3.46 -4.38
N ASN A 62 -1.91 2.17 -4.41
CA ASN A 62 -0.63 1.62 -4.83
C ASN A 62 -0.47 1.76 -6.36
N TYR A 63 0.70 2.19 -6.80
CA TYR A 63 1.03 2.38 -8.21
C TYR A 63 1.03 1.06 -8.98
N GLU A 64 1.63 0.01 -8.44
CA GLU A 64 1.66 -1.34 -9.01
C GLU A 64 0.25 -1.93 -9.13
N TRP A 65 -0.65 -1.61 -8.19
CA TRP A 65 -2.06 -1.98 -8.34
C TRP A 65 -2.73 -1.21 -9.47
N LEU A 66 -2.53 0.11 -9.57
CA LEU A 66 -3.14 0.92 -10.64
C LEU A 66 -2.68 0.46 -12.03
N THR A 67 -1.40 0.13 -12.17
CA THR A 67 -0.77 -0.21 -13.46
C THR A 67 -0.95 -1.68 -13.83
N THR A 68 -0.67 -2.60 -12.91
CA THR A 68 -0.70 -4.04 -13.17
C THR A 68 -1.91 -4.74 -12.56
N GLY A 69 -2.35 -4.30 -11.38
CA GLY A 69 -3.40 -4.96 -10.59
C GLY A 69 -2.91 -6.08 -9.68
N ASN A 70 -1.58 -6.27 -9.57
CA ASN A 70 -0.99 -7.42 -8.85
C ASN A 70 -0.70 -7.17 -7.36
N GLU A 71 -0.75 -5.92 -6.91
CA GLU A 71 -0.47 -5.52 -5.52
C GLU A 71 -1.75 -5.11 -4.78
N PRO A 72 -1.73 -5.00 -3.44
CA PRO A 72 -2.85 -4.46 -2.69
C PRO A 72 -3.24 -3.06 -3.18
N LYS A 73 -4.55 -2.85 -3.38
CA LYS A 73 -5.12 -1.60 -3.90
C LYS A 73 -4.68 -0.37 -3.13
N TYR A 74 -4.93 -0.37 -1.83
CA TYR A 74 -4.57 0.73 -0.97
C TYR A 74 -3.14 0.53 -0.51
N LYS A 75 -2.36 1.60 -0.54
CA LYS A 75 -1.14 1.64 0.26
C LYS A 75 -1.58 1.35 1.70
N LYS A 76 -0.86 0.50 2.44
CA LYS A 76 -1.01 0.42 3.89
C LYS A 76 -0.54 1.74 4.47
N GLU A 77 -1.35 2.78 4.34
CA GLU A 77 -1.25 3.96 5.15
C GLU A 77 -1.62 3.52 6.56
N VAL A 78 -0.68 3.62 7.48
CA VAL A 78 -1.02 3.66 8.89
C VAL A 78 -1.78 4.98 9.06
N CYS A 79 -3.12 4.97 8.92
CA CYS A 79 -3.88 6.15 9.32
C CYS A 79 -3.64 6.34 10.82
N GLY A 80 -3.22 7.53 11.24
CA GLY A 80 -3.17 7.89 12.66
C GLY A 80 -4.54 7.92 13.36
N CYS A 81 -5.58 7.29 12.79
CA CYS A 81 -6.97 7.50 13.13
C CYS A 81 -7.86 6.26 13.27
N TYR A 82 -7.38 5.03 13.05
CA TYR A 82 -8.16 3.83 13.38
C TYR A 82 -7.30 2.79 14.09
N ILE A 83 -7.00 3.09 15.35
CA ILE A 83 -6.52 2.10 16.29
C ILE A 83 -7.72 1.19 16.57
N THR A 84 -7.73 0.00 15.98
CA THR A 84 -8.88 -0.93 16.11
C THR A 84 -8.56 -2.09 17.05
N ASP A 85 -7.27 -2.37 17.31
CA ASP A 85 -6.84 -3.43 18.20
C ASP A 85 -6.65 -2.91 19.64
N LYS A 86 -7.14 -3.68 20.63
CA LYS A 86 -6.96 -3.41 22.06
C LYS A 86 -5.49 -3.28 22.44
N LEU A 87 -4.60 -4.01 21.77
CA LEU A 87 -3.16 -3.93 22.01
C LEU A 87 -2.58 -2.61 21.54
N GLU A 88 -3.00 -2.12 20.37
CA GLU A 88 -2.54 -0.86 19.83
C GLU A 88 -3.00 0.33 20.71
N ILE A 89 -4.23 0.29 21.24
CA ILE A 89 -4.74 1.31 22.17
C ILE A 89 -3.85 1.35 23.42
N LYS A 90 -3.61 0.19 24.03
CA LYS A 90 -2.81 0.10 25.26
C LYS A 90 -1.37 0.54 25.05
N LEU A 91 -0.79 0.21 23.89
CA LEU A 91 0.55 0.64 23.54
C LEU A 91 0.65 2.17 23.39
N ILE A 92 -0.37 2.79 22.78
CA ILE A 92 -0.42 4.25 22.59
C ILE A 92 -0.61 4.98 23.91
N GLU A 93 -1.45 4.46 24.81
CA GLU A 93 -1.59 5.01 26.17
C GLU A 93 -0.26 5.01 26.91
N LEU A 94 0.47 3.90 26.88
CA LEU A 94 1.79 3.79 27.51
C LEU A 94 2.81 4.75 26.91
N ILE A 95 2.80 4.93 25.58
CA ILE A 95 3.77 5.78 24.87
C ILE A 95 3.52 7.27 25.07
N ARG A 96 2.27 7.71 25.24
CA ARG A 96 1.93 9.13 25.40
C ARG A 96 2.61 9.78 26.59
N ASP A 97 2.70 9.06 27.70
CA ASP A 97 3.26 9.58 28.96
C ASP A 97 4.79 9.46 29.03
N MET A 98 5.43 8.88 28.00
CA MET A 98 6.88 8.73 27.96
C MET A 98 7.58 10.01 27.47
N PRO A 99 8.77 10.33 28.01
CA PRO A 99 9.60 11.39 27.48
C PRO A 99 10.19 11.00 26.12
N ASP A 100 10.51 12.00 25.29
CA ASP A 100 10.84 11.76 23.87
C ASP A 100 12.08 10.87 23.68
N TYR A 101 13.10 11.03 24.53
CA TYR A 101 14.28 10.15 24.50
C TYR A 101 13.94 8.67 24.74
N ALA A 102 12.93 8.38 25.56
CA ALA A 102 12.50 7.01 25.83
C ALA A 102 11.69 6.45 24.67
N LYS A 103 10.90 7.28 23.99
CA LYS A 103 10.20 6.90 22.75
C LYS A 103 11.19 6.55 21.64
N GLU A 104 12.24 7.35 21.48
CA GLU A 104 13.30 7.08 20.50
C GLU A 104 14.02 5.76 20.79
N GLN A 105 14.38 5.51 22.04
CA GLN A 105 14.99 4.23 22.43
C GLN A 105 14.05 3.04 22.18
N LEU A 106 12.77 3.17 22.53
CA LEU A 106 11.77 2.13 22.28
C LEU A 106 11.66 1.79 20.78
N ILE A 107 11.71 2.80 19.91
CA ILE A 107 11.70 2.60 18.46
C ILE A 107 12.97 1.83 18.02
N GLN A 108 14.13 2.17 18.57
CA GLN A 108 15.38 1.45 18.27
C GLN A 108 15.29 -0.02 18.70
N ASP A 109 14.83 -0.27 19.92
CA ASP A 109 14.70 -1.62 20.48
C ASP A 109 13.70 -2.46 19.68
N ALA A 110 12.55 -1.88 19.31
CA ALA A 110 11.55 -2.52 18.47
C ALA A 110 12.12 -2.90 17.09
N ASN A 111 12.93 -2.03 16.49
CA ASN A 111 13.60 -2.32 15.22
C ASN A 111 14.63 -3.46 15.34
N GLN A 112 15.40 -3.48 16.42
CA GLN A 112 16.35 -4.57 16.68
C GLN A 112 15.62 -5.90 16.88
N LEU A 113 14.55 -5.92 17.69
CA LEU A 113 13.74 -7.12 17.89
C LEU A 113 13.14 -7.64 16.59
N LYS A 114 12.63 -6.74 15.73
CA LYS A 114 12.12 -7.12 14.40
C LYS A 114 13.20 -7.83 13.57
N GLN A 115 14.42 -7.32 13.57
CA GLN A 115 15.54 -7.94 12.85
C GLN A 115 15.88 -9.33 13.42
N ILE A 116 15.87 -9.49 14.75
CA ILE A 116 16.14 -10.78 15.41
C ILE A 116 15.06 -11.80 15.03
N ILE A 117 13.78 -11.43 15.11
CA ILE A 117 12.66 -12.31 14.75
C ILE A 117 12.78 -12.77 13.29
N GLU A 118 13.13 -11.88 12.37
CA GLU A 118 13.30 -12.24 10.96
C GLU A 118 14.51 -13.16 10.73
N LYS A 119 15.59 -13.03 11.50
CA LYS A 119 16.71 -13.99 11.48
C LYS A 119 16.27 -15.37 11.98
N LEU A 120 15.60 -15.43 13.13
CA LEU A 120 15.13 -16.69 13.71
C LEU A 120 14.13 -17.41 12.79
N LYS A 121 13.23 -16.68 12.13
CA LYS A 121 12.33 -17.26 11.12
C LYS A 121 13.09 -17.89 9.96
N LYS A 122 14.16 -17.26 9.47
CA LYS A 122 14.97 -17.79 8.38
C LYS A 122 15.75 -19.04 8.78
N GLU A 123 16.27 -19.06 10.01
CA GLU A 123 16.97 -20.21 10.58
C GLU A 123 16.02 -21.41 10.77
N ALA A 124 14.82 -21.18 11.33
CA ALA A 124 13.81 -22.22 11.49
C ALA A 124 13.31 -22.80 10.14
N VAL A 125 13.22 -21.98 9.09
CA VAL A 125 12.89 -22.46 7.73
C VAL A 125 14.07 -23.22 7.09
N GLY A 126 15.30 -22.86 7.43
CA GLY A 126 16.52 -23.56 6.99
C GLY A 126 16.68 -24.95 7.61
N GLU A 127 16.33 -25.11 8.88
CA GLU A 127 16.38 -26.40 9.59
C GLU A 127 15.36 -27.42 9.05
N ILE A 128 14.14 -26.99 8.71
CA ILE A 128 13.11 -27.85 8.10
C ILE A 128 13.57 -28.43 6.74
N SER A 129 14.45 -27.73 6.00
CA SER A 129 15.03 -28.23 4.75
C SER A 129 16.22 -29.18 4.95
N GLY A 130 16.84 -29.19 6.13
CA GLY A 130 17.97 -30.06 6.46
C GLY A 130 17.53 -31.47 6.86
N ASP A 131 16.45 -31.58 7.62
CA ASP A 131 15.98 -32.87 8.16
C ASP A 131 15.36 -33.79 7.11
N LEU A 132 14.83 -33.26 6.00
CA LEU A 132 14.31 -34.05 4.88
C LEU A 132 15.41 -34.77 4.05
N LYS A 133 16.69 -34.48 4.26
CA LYS A 133 17.80 -35.11 3.51
C LYS A 133 18.44 -36.32 4.20
N MET A 134 18.08 -36.63 5.45
CA MET A 134 18.68 -37.76 6.19
C MET A 134 17.85 -39.05 6.19
N GLU A 135 16.62 -39.06 5.66
CA GLU A 135 15.81 -40.29 5.54
C GLU A 135 15.94 -41.02 4.18
N ALA A 136 16.81 -40.55 3.27
CA ALA A 136 16.95 -41.12 1.92
C ALA A 136 18.31 -41.81 1.65
N VAL A 137 18.96 -42.37 2.67
CA VAL A 137 20.14 -43.23 2.51
C VAL A 137 19.99 -44.46 3.40
N GLY A 138 19.28 -45.47 2.90
CA GLY A 138 19.10 -46.72 3.63
C GLY A 138 18.23 -47.74 2.92
N GLU A 139 18.63 -48.14 1.70
CA GLU A 139 18.37 -49.48 1.14
C GLU A 139 19.57 -49.93 0.30
#